data_AF-A0A142FMN4-F1
#
_entry.id   AF-A0A142FMN4-F1
#
_cell.length_a   1.000
_cell.length_b   1.000
_cell.length_c   1.000
_cell.angle_alpha   90.00
_cell.angle_beta   90.00
_cell.angle_gamma   90.00
#
_symmetry.space_group_name_H-M   'P 1'
#
loop_
_entity.id
_entity.type
_entity.pdbx_description
1 polymer ?
#
loop_
_entity_poly.entity_id
_entity_poly.type
_entity_poly.pdbx_seq_one_letter_code
_entity_poly.pdbx_strand_id
1 'polypeptide(L)' 'MGKNEQQKRPGQQKAVAWLIGGMGSGIGVGAAIGFTVWDPLEGLALGLALGSGMGGVPAALYYFGDLE' A
#
# COMPACT_ATOMS: atom_id res chain seq x y z
N MET A 1 9.88 8.59 30.24
CA MET A 1 9.23 8.99 28.97
C MET A 1 10.28 8.93 27.87
N GLY A 2 10.47 7.75 27.27
CA GLY A 2 11.42 7.57 26.18
C GLY A 2 10.85 8.21 24.93
N LYS A 3 11.53 9.25 24.44
CA LYS A 3 11.24 9.90 23.17
C LYS A 3 11.44 8.88 22.06
N ASN A 4 10.37 8.20 21.69
CA ASN A 4 10.24 7.46 20.42
C ASN A 4 10.14 8.47 19.27
N GLU A 5 11.07 9.42 19.18
CA GLU A 5 11.34 10.15 17.96
C GLU A 5 12.07 9.17 17.05
N GLN A 6 11.31 8.20 16.53
CA GLN A 6 11.63 7.57 15.26
C GLN A 6 11.81 8.72 14.28
N GLN A 7 13.07 9.08 14.10
CA GLN A 7 13.55 9.98 13.07
C GLN A 7 13.03 9.39 11.76
N LYS A 8 11.85 9.84 11.32
CA LYS A 8 11.18 9.39 10.10
C LYS A 8 12.13 9.75 8.96
N ARG A 9 13.00 8.80 8.61
CA ARG A 9 13.91 8.92 7.49
C ARG A 9 13.06 9.25 6.25
N PRO A 10 13.51 10.16 5.37
CA PRO A 10 12.74 10.52 4.17
C PRO A 10 12.36 9.30 3.31
N GLY A 11 13.17 8.23 3.35
CA GLY A 11 12.84 6.92 2.75
C GLY A 11 11.60 6.24 3.36
N GLN A 12 11.42 6.30 4.68
CA GLN A 12 10.22 5.76 5.36
C GLN A 12 8.95 6.52 4.98
N GLN A 13 9.01 7.86 4.83
CA GLN A 13 7.83 8.64 4.43
C GLN A 13 7.40 8.30 2.99
N LYS A 14 8.36 8.12 2.08
CA LYS A 14 8.08 7.65 0.72
C LYS A 14 7.53 6.22 0.70
N ALA A 15 8.09 5.31 1.49
CA ALA A 15 7.59 3.94 1.60
C ALA A 15 6.13 3.91 2.09
N VAL A 16 5.79 4.71 3.12
CA VAL A 16 4.41 4.83 3.61
C VAL A 16 3.48 5.44 2.54
N ALA A 17 3.93 6.45 1.79
CA ALA A 17 3.15 7.02 0.70
C ALA A 17 2.86 5.99 -0.41
N TRP A 18 3.84 5.14 -0.75
CA TRP A 18 3.64 4.04 -1.70
C TRP A 18 2.71 2.95 -1.16
N LEU A 19 2.80 2.60 0.13
CA LEU A 19 1.85 1.66 0.75
C LEU A 19 0.42 2.19 0.71
N ILE A 20 0.21 3.45 1.11
CA ILE A 20 -1.12 4.07 1.10
C ILE A 20 -1.64 4.22 -0.34
N GLY A 21 -0.78 4.68 -1.26
CA GLY A 21 -1.15 4.85 -2.66
C GLY A 21 -1.49 3.53 -3.34
N GLY A 22 -0.70 2.49 -3.12
CA GLY A 22 -0.96 1.16 -3.63
C GLY A 22 -2.23 0.55 -3.04
N MET A 23 -2.42 0.64 -1.72
CA MET A 23 -3.62 0.14 -1.07
C MET A 23 -4.88 0.88 -1.51
N GLY A 24 -4.83 2.20 -1.63
CA GLY A 24 -5.94 3.02 -2.12
C GLY A 24 -6.28 2.73 -3.58
N SER A 25 -5.27 2.59 -4.43
CA SER A 25 -5.46 2.20 -5.84
C SER A 25 -6.06 0.80 -5.96
N GLY A 26 -5.57 -0.15 -5.17
CA GLY A 26 -6.11 -1.51 -5.10
C GLY A 26 -7.58 -1.52 -4.69
N ILE A 27 -7.95 -0.81 -3.61
CA ILE A 27 -9.35 -0.70 -3.18
C ILE A 27 -10.21 -0.09 -4.29
N GLY A 28 -9.73 0.95 -4.98
CA GLY A 28 -10.47 1.58 -6.09
C GLY A 28 -10.72 0.62 -7.26
N VAL A 29 -9.70 -0.13 -7.68
CA VAL A 29 -9.82 -1.16 -8.72
C VAL A 29 -10.75 -2.28 -8.26
N GLY A 30 -10.60 -2.74 -7.03
CA GLY A 30 -11.43 -3.78 -6.44
C GLY A 30 -12.90 -3.39 -6.37
N ALA A 31 -13.20 -2.17 -5.95
CA ALA A 31 -14.56 -1.64 -5.93
C ALA A 31 -15.17 -1.56 -7.35
N ALA A 32 -14.40 -1.15 -8.34
CA ALA A 32 -14.84 -1.10 -9.74
C ALA A 32 -15.14 -2.51 -10.31
N ILE A 33 -14.28 -3.48 -10.00
CA ILE A 33 -14.49 -4.88 -10.39
C ILE A 33 -15.71 -5.46 -9.65
N GLY A 34 -15.80 -5.29 -8.33
CA GLY A 34 -16.92 -5.78 -7.51
C GLY A 34 -18.27 -5.21 -7.94
N PHE A 35 -18.30 -3.95 -8.38
CA PHE A 35 -19.49 -3.36 -8.99
C PHE A 35 -19.84 -4.03 -10.33
N THR A 36 -18.83 -4.42 -11.12
CA THR A 36 -19.01 -5.09 -12.41
C THR A 36 -19.50 -6.53 -12.27
N VAL A 37 -19.01 -7.27 -11.26
CA VAL A 37 -19.43 -8.66 -11.01
C VAL A 37 -20.64 -8.79 -10.09
N TRP A 38 -21.22 -7.67 -9.65
CA TRP A 38 -22.27 -7.61 -8.61
C TRP A 38 -21.92 -8.26 -7.26
N ASP A 39 -20.67 -8.64 -7.07
CA ASP A 39 -20.17 -9.24 -5.84
C ASP A 39 -19.07 -8.35 -5.22
N PRO A 40 -19.44 -7.49 -4.25
CA PRO A 40 -18.50 -6.51 -3.69
C PRO A 40 -17.40 -7.18 -2.87
N LEU A 41 -17.63 -8.40 -2.35
CA LEU A 41 -16.63 -9.11 -1.54
C LEU A 41 -15.49 -9.62 -2.41
N GLU A 42 -15.80 -10.20 -3.57
CA GLU A 42 -14.79 -10.65 -4.54
C GLU A 42 -13.99 -9.46 -5.09
N GLY A 43 -14.69 -8.37 -5.43
CA GLY A 43 -14.05 -7.14 -5.86
C GLY A 43 -13.07 -6.58 -4.82
N LEU A 44 -13.49 -6.50 -3.56
CA LEU A 44 -12.64 -5.98 -2.49
C LEU A 44 -11.44 -6.91 -2.22
N ALA A 45 -11.62 -8.23 -2.24
CA ALA A 45 -10.53 -9.19 -2.09
C ALA A 45 -9.48 -9.06 -3.20
N LEU A 46 -9.93 -8.95 -4.45
CA LEU A 46 -9.08 -8.67 -5.61
C LEU A 46 -8.35 -7.32 -5.47
N GLY A 47 -9.08 -6.28 -5.06
CA GLY A 47 -8.51 -4.96 -4.85
C GLY A 47 -7.42 -4.92 -3.79
N LEU A 48 -7.64 -5.60 -2.66
CA LEU A 48 -6.64 -5.71 -1.59
C LEU A 48 -5.42 -6.52 -2.03
N ALA A 49 -5.61 -7.60 -2.79
CA ALA A 49 -4.51 -8.38 -3.36
C ALA A 49 -3.67 -7.55 -4.36
N LEU A 50 -4.31 -6.80 -5.24
CA LEU A 50 -3.63 -5.92 -6.20
C LEU A 50 -2.94 -4.75 -5.50
N GLY A 51 -3.61 -4.12 -4.53
CA GLY A 51 -3.08 -2.96 -3.82
C GLY A 51 -1.89 -3.28 -2.92
N SER A 52 -1.90 -4.45 -2.27
CA SER A 52 -0.76 -4.93 -1.49
C SER A 52 0.45 -5.23 -2.37
N GLY A 53 0.26 -5.77 -3.58
CA GLY A 53 1.33 -5.94 -4.56
C GLY A 53 1.89 -4.61 -5.09
N MET A 54 1.00 -3.71 -5.53
CA MET A 54 1.39 -2.42 -6.10
C MET A 54 2.04 -1.46 -5.10
N GLY A 55 1.60 -1.46 -3.84
CA GLY A 55 2.17 -0.62 -2.79
C GLY A 55 3.35 -1.27 -2.07
N GLY A 56 3.30 -2.58 -1.86
CA GLY A 56 4.29 -3.33 -1.08
C GLY A 56 5.64 -3.46 -1.78
N VAL A 57 5.66 -3.71 -3.09
CA VAL A 57 6.90 -3.85 -3.87
C VAL A 57 7.75 -2.56 -3.85
N PRO A 58 7.22 -1.38 -4.24
CA PRO A 58 8.00 -0.14 -4.18
C PRO A 58 8.30 0.28 -2.74
N ALA A 59 7.39 0.05 -1.78
CA ALA A 59 7.67 0.36 -0.38
C ALA A 59 8.81 -0.48 0.20
N ALA A 60 8.90 -1.76 -0.15
CA ALA A 60 10.02 -2.62 0.23
C ALA A 60 11.33 -2.15 -0.41
N LEU A 61 11.31 -1.75 -1.68
CA LEU A 61 12.48 -1.18 -2.36
C LEU A 61 12.96 0.12 -1.70
N TYR A 62 12.05 1.01 -1.30
CA TYR A 62 12.43 2.24 -0.56
C TYR A 62 12.88 1.99 0.87
N TYR A 63 12.41 0.91 1.50
CA TYR A 63 12.82 0.55 2.86
C TYR A 63 14.19 -0.16 2.88
N PHE A 64 14.47 -1.03 1.91
CA PHE A 64 15.75 -1.74 1.79
C PHE A 64 16.82 -0.95 1.02
N GLY A 65 16.46 -0.10 0.06
CA GLY A 65 17.40 0.79 -0.65
C GLY A 65 17.92 1.95 0.21
N ASP A 66 17.41 2.13 1.43
CA ASP A 66 17.89 3.09 2.44
C ASP A 66 18.87 2.42 3.45
N LEU A 67 19.22 1.14 3.23
CA LEU A 67 20.21 0.37 3.99
C LEU A 67 21.60 0.29 3.31
N GLU A 68 21.79 0.94 2.14
CA GLU A 68 23.11 1.16 1.52
C GLU A 68 23.84 2.38 2.11
#